data_AF-A0A380DJI3-F1
#
_entry.id   AF-A0A380DJI3-F1
#
_cell.length_a   1.000
_cell.length_b   1.000
_cell.length_c   1.000
_cell.angle_alpha   90.00
_cell.angle_beta   90.00
_cell.angle_gamma   90.00
#
_symmetry.space_group_name_H-M   'P 1'
#
loop_
_entity.id
_entity.type
_entity.pdbx_description
1 polymer ?
#
loop_
_entity_poly.entity_id
_entity_poly.type
_entity_poly.pdbx_seq_one_letter_code
_entity_poly.pdbx_strand_id
1 'polypeptide(L)'
;MNHIHEHLKLVPVDKIDLHETFEPLRLEKTKSSIEADDFIRHPILVTAMQHGRYMVIDGVHRYTSLKALGCKKVPVQEIHETQYSISTWQHKVPFGVWWETLQQEHRLPWTTETRQEAPFITMCHGDTEQYLYTKDLGEAHFQVWEKVCRKL
;
A
#
# COMPACT_ATOMS: atom_id res chain seq x y z
N MET A 1 -1.45 26.02 16.94
CA MET A 1 -2.67 25.30 16.52
C MET A 1 -3.03 25.50 15.04
N ASN A 2 -2.48 26.49 14.32
CA ASN A 2 -2.80 26.71 12.90
C ASN A 2 -2.09 25.78 11.91
N HIS A 3 -1.10 25.01 12.38
CA HIS A 3 -0.26 24.16 11.53
C HIS A 3 -1.07 23.17 10.68
N ILE A 4 -2.09 22.49 11.25
CA ILE A 4 -2.91 21.56 10.46
C ILE A 4 -3.70 22.31 9.38
N HIS A 5 -4.25 23.47 9.71
CA HIS A 5 -5.04 24.28 8.78
C HIS A 5 -4.22 24.76 7.59
N GLU A 6 -2.96 25.17 7.80
CA GLU A 6 -2.05 25.62 6.73
C GLU A 6 -1.69 24.51 5.73
N HIS A 7 -1.82 23.25 6.12
CA HIS A 7 -1.53 22.09 5.28
C HIS A 7 -2.79 21.41 4.70
N LEU A 8 -3.99 21.91 4.98
CA LEU A 8 -5.22 21.47 4.31
C LEU A 8 -5.39 22.19 2.97
N LYS A 9 -5.50 21.41 1.89
CA LYS A 9 -5.51 21.93 0.51
C LYS A 9 -6.56 21.24 -0.34
N LEU A 10 -7.05 21.94 -1.38
CA LEU A 10 -7.83 21.34 -2.46
C LEU A 10 -6.92 21.12 -3.68
N VAL A 11 -6.58 19.86 -3.94
CA VAL A 11 -5.62 19.50 -4.99
C VAL A 11 -6.34 18.87 -6.19
N PRO A 12 -5.98 19.25 -7.43
CA PRO A 12 -6.48 18.60 -8.65
C PRO A 12 -6.21 17.10 -8.68
N VAL A 13 -7.20 16.30 -9.09
CA VAL A 13 -7.09 14.83 -9.10
C VAL A 13 -6.01 14.29 -10.05
N ASP A 14 -5.62 15.06 -11.07
CA ASP A 14 -4.59 14.73 -12.06
C ASP A 14 -3.14 14.98 -11.56
N LYS A 15 -2.99 15.66 -10.43
CA LYS A 15 -1.71 15.90 -9.75
C LYS A 15 -1.41 14.91 -8.62
N ILE A 16 -2.28 13.92 -8.42
CA ILE A 16 -2.16 12.95 -7.33
C ILE A 16 -1.86 11.57 -7.91
N ASP A 17 -0.82 10.93 -7.37
CA ASP A 17 -0.36 9.59 -7.70
C ASP A 17 -0.69 8.59 -6.58
N LEU A 18 -0.88 7.32 -6.97
CA LEU A 18 -1.09 6.19 -6.07
C LEU A 18 0.13 5.27 -6.14
N HIS A 19 0.61 4.83 -4.99
CA HIS A 19 1.66 3.82 -4.89
C HIS A 19 1.10 2.40 -4.65
N GLU A 20 -0.19 2.28 -4.33
CA GLU A 20 -0.91 1.02 -4.15
C GLU A 20 -2.06 0.90 -5.13
N THR A 21 -2.38 -0.34 -5.54
CA THR A 21 -3.62 -0.62 -6.27
C THR A 21 -4.79 -0.64 -5.28
N PHE A 22 -5.97 -0.22 -5.72
CA PHE A 22 -7.17 -0.26 -4.88
C PHE A 22 -7.93 -1.58 -5.06
N GLU A 23 -8.61 -2.03 -4.00
CA GLU A 23 -9.47 -3.20 -4.05
C GLU A 23 -10.87 -2.79 -4.55
N PRO A 24 -11.40 -3.37 -5.65
CA PRO A 24 -12.68 -2.95 -6.25
C PRO A 24 -13.87 -3.00 -5.29
N LEU A 25 -13.95 -4.03 -4.44
CA LEU A 25 -15.04 -4.15 -3.45
C LEU A 25 -14.99 -3.06 -2.37
N ARG A 26 -13.78 -2.67 -1.92
CA ARG A 26 -13.63 -1.59 -0.93
C ARG A 26 -13.87 -0.22 -1.56
N LEU A 27 -13.57 -0.05 -2.85
CA LEU A 27 -13.94 1.14 -3.60
C LEU A 27 -15.45 1.37 -3.59
N GLU A 28 -16.24 0.39 -4.04
CA GLU A 28 -17.71 0.54 -4.13
C GLU A 28 -18.35 0.81 -2.77
N LYS A 29 -17.89 0.14 -1.71
CA LYS A 29 -18.34 0.39 -0.34
C LYS A 29 -18.04 1.83 0.11
N THR A 30 -16.83 2.30 -0.14
CA THR A 30 -16.39 3.64 0.26
C THR A 30 -17.13 4.71 -0.53
N LYS A 31 -17.29 4.53 -1.84
CA LYS A 31 -18.05 5.41 -2.71
C LYS A 31 -19.50 5.53 -2.25
N SER A 32 -20.17 4.40 -2.03
CA SER A 32 -21.57 4.37 -1.58
C SER A 32 -21.74 5.08 -0.23
N SER A 33 -20.80 4.90 0.69
CA SER A 33 -20.82 5.59 1.98
C SER A 33 -20.63 7.10 1.85
N ILE A 34 -19.74 7.55 0.95
CA ILE A 34 -19.53 8.99 0.71
C ILE A 34 -20.78 9.61 0.06
N GLU A 35 -21.42 8.92 -0.89
CA GLU A 35 -22.67 9.39 -1.51
C GLU A 35 -23.82 9.44 -0.49
N ALA A 36 -23.92 8.45 0.41
CA ALA A 36 -24.96 8.41 1.44
C ALA A 36 -24.77 9.47 2.53
N ASP A 37 -23.54 9.73 2.94
CA ASP A 37 -23.22 10.75 3.94
C ASP A 37 -23.24 12.17 3.35
N ASP A 38 -23.09 12.32 2.04
CA ASP A 38 -22.92 13.59 1.29
C ASP A 38 -21.68 14.42 1.72
N PHE A 39 -20.77 13.80 2.47
CA PHE A 39 -19.47 14.39 2.80
C PHE A 39 -18.38 13.32 2.94
N ILE A 40 -17.13 13.77 2.76
CA ILE A 40 -15.95 12.98 3.13
C ILE A 40 -15.53 13.34 4.56
N ARG A 41 -15.50 12.34 5.44
CA ARG A 41 -15.20 12.55 6.87
C ARG A 41 -13.76 12.98 7.15
N HIS A 42 -12.80 12.48 6.38
CA HIS A 42 -11.36 12.67 6.63
C HIS A 42 -10.65 13.05 5.33
N PRO A 43 -9.77 14.08 5.34
CA PRO A 43 -9.00 14.46 4.16
C PRO A 43 -8.04 13.33 3.75
N ILE A 44 -7.71 13.26 2.46
CA ILE A 44 -6.72 12.30 1.95
C ILE A 44 -5.33 12.77 2.42
N LEU A 45 -4.55 11.88 3.02
CA LEU A 45 -3.19 12.23 3.44
C LEU A 45 -2.24 12.03 2.27
N VAL A 46 -1.48 13.08 1.95
CA VAL A 46 -0.55 13.07 0.84
C VAL A 46 0.82 13.57 1.28
N THR A 47 1.87 13.08 0.62
CA THR A 47 3.20 13.69 0.68
C THR A 47 3.51 14.39 -0.63
N ALA A 48 4.21 15.53 -0.56
CA ALA A 48 4.58 16.29 -1.74
C ALA A 48 5.68 15.58 -2.54
N MET A 49 5.53 15.57 -3.86
CA MET A 49 6.53 15.07 -4.80
C MET A 49 7.12 16.24 -5.61
N GLN A 50 8.15 15.94 -6.40
CA GLN A 50 8.69 16.90 -7.36
C GLN A 50 7.62 17.33 -8.38
N HIS A 51 7.84 18.48 -9.02
CA HIS A 51 6.97 19.04 -10.06
C HIS A 51 5.53 19.34 -9.60
N GLY A 52 5.33 19.57 -8.30
CA GLY A 52 4.03 19.94 -7.72
C GLY A 52 2.99 18.81 -7.79
N ARG A 53 3.47 17.55 -7.81
CA ARG A 53 2.66 16.35 -7.69
C ARG A 53 2.58 15.91 -6.23
N TYR A 54 1.66 15.00 -5.93
CA TYR A 54 1.43 14.48 -4.59
C TYR A 54 1.24 12.97 -4.64
N MET A 55 1.76 12.25 -3.65
CA MET A 55 1.52 10.81 -3.50
C MET A 55 0.57 10.57 -2.34
N VAL A 56 -0.47 9.76 -2.56
CA VAL A 56 -1.35 9.31 -1.47
C VAL A 56 -0.57 8.37 -0.56
N ILE A 57 -0.57 8.66 0.75
CA ILE A 57 -0.01 7.79 1.80
C ILE A 57 -1.09 7.20 2.71
N ASP A 58 -2.27 7.84 2.77
CA ASP A 58 -3.48 7.27 3.35
C ASP A 58 -4.73 7.82 2.65
N GLY A 59 -5.71 6.95 2.43
CA GLY A 59 -6.98 7.31 1.80
C GLY A 59 -7.08 7.00 0.31
N VAL A 60 -6.38 5.96 -0.17
CA VAL A 60 -6.49 5.47 -1.56
C VAL A 60 -7.96 5.32 -1.98
N HIS A 61 -8.77 4.60 -1.18
CA HIS A 61 -10.20 4.41 -1.47
C HIS A 61 -11.02 5.70 -1.47
N ARG A 62 -10.65 6.69 -0.64
CA ARG A 62 -11.31 8.01 -0.59
C ARG A 62 -10.98 8.81 -1.85
N TYR A 63 -9.70 8.83 -2.25
CA TYR A 63 -9.26 9.47 -3.49
C TYR A 63 -9.95 8.85 -4.71
N THR A 64 -9.92 7.53 -4.85
CA THR A 64 -10.51 6.84 -6.00
C THR A 64 -12.03 7.00 -6.04
N SER A 65 -12.71 7.01 -4.88
CA SER A 65 -14.15 7.27 -4.81
C SER A 65 -14.50 8.67 -5.31
N LEU A 66 -13.85 9.71 -4.77
CA LEU A 66 -14.10 11.09 -5.20
C LEU A 66 -13.79 11.30 -6.69
N LYS A 67 -12.71 10.69 -7.19
CA LYS A 67 -12.39 10.70 -8.62
C LYS A 67 -13.49 10.03 -9.46
N ALA A 68 -13.99 8.87 -9.01
CA ALA A 68 -15.07 8.14 -9.69
C ALA A 68 -16.42 8.89 -9.65
N LEU A 69 -16.64 9.71 -8.63
CA LEU A 69 -17.79 10.61 -8.51
C LEU A 69 -17.65 11.88 -9.37
N GLY A 70 -16.54 12.05 -10.08
CA GLY A 70 -16.32 13.19 -10.98
C GLY A 70 -15.77 14.44 -10.31
N CYS A 71 -15.28 14.35 -9.07
CA CYS A 71 -14.63 15.48 -8.41
C CYS A 71 -13.34 15.88 -9.15
N LYS A 72 -13.22 17.15 -9.53
CA LYS A 72 -12.01 17.69 -10.19
C LYS A 72 -10.87 17.97 -9.22
N LYS A 73 -11.22 18.22 -7.94
CA LYS A 73 -10.29 18.45 -6.84
C LYS A 73 -10.74 17.64 -5.63
N VAL A 74 -9.79 17.27 -4.78
CA VAL A 74 -10.07 16.53 -3.55
C VAL A 74 -9.42 17.22 -2.34
N PRO A 75 -10.05 17.14 -1.16
CA PRO A 75 -9.47 17.67 0.06
C PRO A 75 -8.33 16.77 0.52
N VAL A 76 -7.15 17.37 0.70
CA VAL A 76 -5.95 16.68 1.17
C VAL A 76 -5.37 17.38 2.39
N GLN A 77 -4.63 16.62 3.19
CA GLN A 77 -3.69 17.15 4.16
C GLN A 77 -2.28 16.77 3.72
N GLU A 78 -1.44 17.78 3.51
CA GLU A 78 -0.03 17.56 3.18
C GLU A 78 0.75 17.17 4.44
N ILE A 79 1.48 16.06 4.36
CA ILE A 79 2.26 15.49 5.44
C ILE A 79 3.75 15.59 5.08
N HIS A 80 4.51 16.21 5.98
CA HIS A 80 5.96 16.34 5.84
C HIS A 80 6.67 15.04 6.27
N GLU A 81 7.84 14.76 5.70
CA GLU A 81 8.62 13.53 5.94
C GLU A 81 8.97 13.31 7.42
N THR A 82 9.04 14.39 8.21
CA THR A 82 9.28 14.33 9.66
C THR A 82 8.08 13.86 10.48
N GLN A 83 6.91 13.71 9.85
CA GLN A 83 5.64 13.38 10.52
C GLN A 83 5.21 11.91 10.32
N TYR A 84 5.94 11.13 9.52
CA TYR A 84 5.61 9.74 9.27
C TYR A 84 6.85 8.86 9.16
N SER A 85 6.64 7.55 9.27
CA SER A 85 7.63 6.53 8.93
C SER A 85 6.95 5.45 8.08
N ILE A 86 7.73 4.69 7.34
CA ILE A 86 7.24 3.57 6.52
C ILE A 86 7.47 2.28 7.30
N SER A 87 6.44 1.43 7.33
CA SER A 87 6.47 0.11 7.96
C SER A 87 5.60 -0.85 7.15
N THR A 88 5.52 -2.10 7.58
CA THR A 88 4.84 -3.19 6.88
C THR A 88 3.81 -3.85 7.78
N TRP A 89 2.68 -4.26 7.19
CA TRP A 89 1.71 -5.13 7.85
C TRP A 89 2.10 -6.59 7.70
N GLN A 90 2.16 -7.33 8.81
CA GLN A 90 2.35 -8.78 8.79
C GLN A 90 1.02 -9.48 8.48
N HIS A 91 1.02 -10.34 7.46
CA HIS A 91 -0.18 -11.10 7.08
C HIS A 91 -0.24 -12.42 7.84
N LYS A 92 -1.26 -12.58 8.69
CA LYS A 92 -1.55 -13.83 9.39
C LYS A 92 -2.66 -14.59 8.65
N VAL A 93 -2.30 -15.72 8.03
CA VAL A 93 -3.21 -16.58 7.27
C VAL A 93 -3.09 -18.03 7.73
N PRO A 94 -4.14 -18.86 7.57
CA PRO A 94 -4.01 -20.30 7.79
C PRO A 94 -3.02 -20.91 6.78
N PHE A 95 -2.16 -21.79 7.26
CA PHE A 95 -1.28 -22.56 6.38
C PHE A 95 -2.11 -23.53 5.54
N GLY A 96 -1.77 -23.68 4.25
CA GLY A 96 -2.48 -24.59 3.35
C GLY A 96 -1.94 -24.58 1.93
N VAL A 97 -2.72 -25.16 1.01
CA VAL A 97 -2.37 -25.49 -0.39
C VAL A 97 -1.74 -24.33 -1.18
N TRP A 98 -2.06 -23.09 -0.81
CA TRP A 98 -1.50 -21.89 -1.42
C TRP A 98 0.03 -21.85 -1.30
N TRP A 99 0.61 -22.40 -0.24
CA TRP A 99 2.05 -22.43 -0.03
C TRP A 99 2.74 -23.39 -0.97
N GLU A 100 2.25 -24.64 -1.10
CA GLU A 100 2.80 -25.59 -2.06
C GLU A 100 2.67 -25.08 -3.50
N THR A 101 1.54 -24.43 -3.81
CA THR A 101 1.30 -23.80 -5.11
C THR A 101 2.29 -22.68 -5.40
N LEU A 102 2.54 -21.81 -4.42
CA LEU A 102 3.51 -20.71 -4.54
C LEU A 102 4.93 -21.21 -4.80
N GLN A 103 5.34 -22.28 -4.12
CA GLN A 103 6.65 -22.92 -4.30
C GLN A 103 6.82 -23.49 -5.71
N GLN A 104 5.78 -24.16 -6.24
CA GLN A 104 5.82 -24.79 -7.56
C GLN A 104 5.78 -23.80 -8.72
N GLU A 105 4.91 -22.78 -8.65
CA GLU A 105 4.67 -21.84 -9.76
C GLU A 105 5.84 -20.88 -10.00
N HIS A 106 6.51 -20.43 -8.94
CA HIS A 106 7.50 -19.35 -9.05
C HIS A 106 8.93 -19.77 -8.75
N ARG A 107 9.15 -20.97 -8.16
CA ARG A 107 10.47 -21.49 -7.80
C ARG A 107 11.36 -20.42 -7.14
N LEU A 108 10.77 -19.69 -6.20
CA LEU A 108 11.48 -18.63 -5.47
C LEU A 108 12.57 -19.26 -4.58
N PRO A 109 13.72 -18.60 -4.42
CA PRO A 109 14.88 -19.15 -3.69
C PRO A 109 14.69 -19.06 -2.16
N TRP A 110 13.68 -19.75 -1.64
CA TRP A 110 13.43 -19.83 -0.21
C TRP A 110 14.58 -20.56 0.49
N THR A 111 15.04 -20.01 1.60
CA THR A 111 16.10 -20.60 2.42
C THR A 111 15.76 -20.52 3.90
N THR A 112 16.27 -21.46 4.69
CA THR A 112 16.22 -21.42 6.17
C THR A 112 17.51 -20.84 6.76
N GLU A 113 18.48 -20.46 5.92
CA GLU A 113 19.74 -19.87 6.36
C GLU A 113 19.52 -18.43 6.85
N THR A 114 19.88 -18.16 8.11
CA THR A 114 19.95 -16.80 8.63
C THR A 114 21.25 -16.14 8.19
N ARG A 115 21.15 -15.04 7.44
CA ARG A 115 22.28 -14.23 6.97
C ARG A 115 22.43 -12.94 7.77
N GLN A 116 23.56 -12.25 7.60
CA GLN A 116 23.78 -10.93 8.19
C GLN A 116 22.89 -9.84 7.58
N GLU A 117 22.52 -10.00 6.31
CA GLU A 117 21.59 -9.10 5.63
C GLU A 117 20.15 -9.35 6.06
N ALA A 118 19.32 -8.30 6.04
CA ALA A 118 17.92 -8.42 6.38
C ALA A 118 17.16 -9.20 5.28
N PRO A 119 16.24 -10.12 5.66
CA PRO A 119 15.37 -10.78 4.69
C PRO A 119 14.45 -9.76 4.01
N PHE A 120 14.21 -9.96 2.73
CA PHE A 120 13.22 -9.20 1.96
C PHE A 120 11.79 -9.64 2.29
N ILE A 121 11.57 -10.95 2.40
CA ILE A 121 10.32 -11.56 2.84
C ILE A 121 10.65 -12.68 3.84
N THR A 122 9.86 -12.76 4.91
CA THR A 122 9.91 -13.84 5.89
C THR A 122 8.58 -14.58 5.92
N MET A 123 8.63 -15.91 5.84
CA MET A 123 7.49 -16.80 6.04
C MET A 123 7.71 -17.57 7.34
N CYS A 124 6.77 -17.46 8.28
CA CYS A 124 6.82 -18.13 9.57
C CYS A 124 5.75 -19.22 9.65
N HIS A 125 6.13 -20.45 10.00
CA HIS A 125 5.19 -21.54 10.26
C HIS A 125 5.71 -22.42 11.40
N GLY A 126 4.97 -22.45 12.52
CA GLY A 126 5.41 -23.13 13.74
C GLY A 126 6.71 -22.51 14.24
N ASP A 127 7.70 -23.35 14.53
CA ASP A 127 9.04 -22.92 14.94
C ASP A 127 10.00 -22.75 13.75
N THR A 128 9.49 -22.81 12.51
CA THR A 128 10.30 -22.69 11.29
C THR A 128 10.09 -21.37 10.60
N GLU A 129 11.19 -20.79 10.13
CA GLU A 129 11.19 -19.58 9.31
C GLU A 129 11.90 -19.87 7.98
N GLN A 130 11.33 -19.33 6.90
CA GLN A 130 11.94 -19.31 5.59
C GLN A 130 12.05 -17.87 5.09
N TYR A 131 13.16 -17.59 4.42
CA TYR A 131 13.54 -16.25 4.02
C TYR A 131 13.71 -16.17 2.50
N LEU A 132 13.41 -15.00 1.96
CA LEU A 132 13.87 -14.57 0.64
C LEU A 132 14.79 -13.38 0.83
N TYR A 133 15.98 -13.42 0.22
CA TYR A 133 16.93 -12.31 0.23
C TYR A 133 16.96 -11.61 -1.12
N THR A 134 17.01 -10.27 -1.13
CA THR A 134 17.02 -9.48 -2.37
C THR A 134 18.17 -9.89 -3.31
N LYS A 135 19.33 -10.27 -2.76
CA LYS A 135 20.49 -10.73 -3.54
C LYS A 135 20.20 -11.99 -4.34
N ASP A 136 19.39 -12.90 -3.79
CA ASP A 136 19.03 -14.16 -4.45
C ASP A 136 17.95 -13.95 -5.53
N LEU A 137 17.17 -12.87 -5.41
CA LEU A 137 16.10 -12.51 -6.34
C LEU A 137 16.58 -11.71 -7.56
N GLY A 138 17.73 -11.02 -7.46
CA GLY A 138 18.25 -10.16 -8.51
C GLY A 138 17.29 -9.03 -8.90
N GLU A 139 17.22 -8.68 -10.19
CA GLU A 139 16.38 -7.58 -10.69
C GLU A 139 14.87 -7.85 -10.61
N ALA A 140 14.46 -9.12 -10.45
CA ALA A 140 13.06 -9.51 -10.40
C ALA A 140 12.37 -9.29 -9.04
N HIS A 141 13.09 -8.77 -8.04
CA HIS A 141 12.59 -8.63 -6.67
C HIS A 141 11.32 -7.75 -6.56
N PHE A 142 11.16 -6.75 -7.44
CA PHE A 142 9.97 -5.89 -7.46
C PHE A 142 8.68 -6.67 -7.77
N GLN A 143 8.72 -7.70 -8.63
CA GLN A 143 7.52 -8.49 -8.94
C GLN A 143 7.27 -9.62 -7.93
N VAL A 144 8.26 -9.97 -7.09
CA VAL A 144 8.12 -11.06 -6.11
C VAL A 144 7.10 -10.71 -5.04
N TRP A 145 7.07 -9.46 -4.58
CA TRP A 145 6.10 -9.01 -3.57
C TRP A 145 4.66 -9.27 -4.04
N GLU A 146 4.33 -8.84 -5.26
CA GLU A 146 2.99 -9.03 -5.82
C GLU A 146 2.62 -10.51 -5.96
N LYS A 147 3.57 -11.35 -6.39
CA LYS A 147 3.36 -12.81 -6.52
C LYS A 147 3.05 -13.47 -5.17
N VAL A 148 3.79 -13.12 -4.13
CA VAL A 148 3.60 -13.69 -2.78
C VAL A 148 2.28 -13.20 -2.20
N CYS A 149 2.02 -11.89 -2.21
CA CYS A 149 0.82 -11.31 -1.60
C CYS A 149 -0.48 -11.73 -2.30
N ARG A 150 -0.47 -12.02 -3.61
CA ARG A 150 -1.66 -12.48 -4.34
C ARG A 150 -2.15 -13.89 -3.94
N LYS A 151 -1.32 -14.68 -3.27
CA LYS A 151 -1.65 -16.05 -2.84
C LYS A 151 -2.13 -16.11 -1.38
N LEU A 152 -2.02 -15.00 -0.65
CA LEU A 152 -2.49 -14.83 0.74
C LEU A 152 -3.96 -14.41 0.74
#